data_AF-A0A536VJT8-F1
#
_entry.id   AF-A0A536VJT8-F1
#
_cell.length_a   1.000
_cell.length_b   1.000
_cell.length_c   1.000
_cell.angle_alpha   90.00
_cell.angle_beta   90.00
_cell.angle_gamma   90.00
#
_symmetry.space_group_name_H-M   'P 1'
#
loop_
_entity.id
_entity.type
_entity.pdbx_description
1 polymer ?
#
loop_
_entity_poly.entity_id
_entity_poly.type
_entity_poly.pdbx_seq_one_letter_code
_entity_poly.pdbx_strand_id
1 'polypeptide(L)'
;VATRVEIVFPQGATRVWLPIPSVDSAYQKTIDNAWSGNAPTAKIVYDGKYGAGMLYAEWPTAEQNPVVELYSRVATRDHAVDFSARRRSVEKLAPEQRAFYTGSTEHMPTDGIVKKTAQDVTQGARTDYDKAKAIYEWIVENTYRDPKTRGCGVGDIKTMLETGNLGGKCADLNALYVGLARAVGLPARDVYGVRVAKSQFGYRSLGAGTANITRAQHCRAEVYLAGFGWVPVDPADVRKVVLEEKAQPTTLSDPLVQAVRPKLFGAWEMNWLAFNTANDFALPNSKGGKLTFFMYPQAETAAGRVDSLDPDNFKYTMTAKELNT
;
A
#
# COMPACT_ATOMS: atom_id res chain seq x y z
N VAL A 1 -5.56 -16.24 1.09
CA VAL A 1 -6.28 -15.22 0.29
C VAL A 1 -6.49 -15.78 -1.10
N ALA A 2 -7.70 -15.65 -1.66
CA ALA A 2 -8.01 -16.02 -3.03
C ALA A 2 -8.40 -14.76 -3.81
N THR A 3 -7.87 -14.58 -5.02
CA THR A 3 -8.22 -13.49 -5.94
C THR A 3 -8.62 -14.08 -7.26
N ARG A 4 -9.86 -13.84 -7.66
CA ARG A 4 -10.46 -14.41 -8.86
C ARG A 4 -10.82 -13.28 -9.82
N VAL A 5 -10.35 -13.35 -11.06
CA VAL A 5 -10.61 -12.37 -12.12
C VAL A 5 -11.35 -13.01 -13.29
N GLU A 6 -12.33 -12.26 -13.83
CA GLU A 6 -13.11 -12.59 -15.02
C GLU A 6 -13.10 -11.38 -15.95
N ILE A 7 -12.67 -11.57 -17.19
CA ILE A 7 -12.75 -10.52 -18.22
C ILE A 7 -14.06 -10.70 -18.98
N VAL A 8 -15.00 -9.78 -18.74
CA VAL A 8 -16.38 -9.86 -19.29
C VAL A 8 -16.41 -9.53 -20.79
N PHE A 9 -15.57 -8.57 -21.22
CA PHE A 9 -15.54 -8.08 -22.60
C PHE A 9 -14.11 -8.13 -23.16
N PRO A 10 -13.54 -9.33 -23.39
CA PRO A 10 -12.21 -9.43 -23.97
C PRO A 10 -12.19 -8.88 -25.40
N GLN A 11 -11.17 -8.10 -25.72
CA GLN A 11 -10.95 -7.56 -27.06
C GLN A 11 -9.54 -7.93 -27.51
N GLY A 12 -9.41 -8.88 -28.44
CA GLY A 12 -8.09 -9.35 -28.85
C GLY A 12 -7.34 -10.10 -27.75
N ALA A 13 -6.02 -10.16 -27.88
CA ALA A 13 -5.16 -10.77 -26.86
C ALA A 13 -5.36 -10.07 -25.51
N THR A 14 -5.52 -10.87 -24.46
CA THR A 14 -5.85 -10.38 -23.12
C THR A 14 -4.76 -10.79 -22.15
N ARG A 15 -4.37 -9.87 -21.26
CA ARG A 15 -3.36 -10.09 -20.22
C ARG A 15 -3.91 -9.66 -18.88
N VAL A 16 -3.56 -10.40 -17.83
CA VAL A 16 -3.92 -10.10 -16.44
C VAL A 16 -2.67 -10.18 -15.57
N TRP A 17 -2.55 -9.24 -14.63
CA TRP A 17 -1.52 -9.24 -13.58
C TRP A 17 -2.19 -9.18 -12.22
N LEU A 18 -1.97 -10.20 -11.38
CA LEU A 18 -2.46 -10.25 -10.00
C LEU A 18 -1.30 -10.07 -9.03
N PRO A 19 -1.39 -9.15 -8.05
CA PRO A 19 -0.33 -8.98 -7.07
C PRO A 19 -0.19 -10.24 -6.21
N ILE A 20 1.05 -10.71 -6.02
CA ILE A 20 1.36 -11.76 -5.05
C ILE A 20 2.11 -11.17 -3.84
N PRO A 21 2.00 -11.80 -2.65
CA PRO A 21 2.80 -11.44 -1.48
C PRO A 21 4.30 -11.60 -1.73
N SER A 22 4.97 -10.49 -1.98
CA SER A 22 6.41 -10.40 -2.29
C SER A 22 7.21 -9.77 -1.15
N VAL A 23 6.53 -9.22 -0.15
CA VAL A 23 7.17 -8.75 1.08
C VAL A 23 7.50 -9.96 1.95
N ASP A 24 8.80 -10.29 2.00
CA ASP A 24 9.37 -11.24 2.93
C ASP A 24 10.05 -10.48 4.09
N SER A 25 9.50 -10.57 5.29
CA SER A 25 9.92 -9.76 6.42
C SER A 25 9.78 -10.49 7.76
N ALA A 26 10.11 -9.79 8.84
CA ALA A 26 9.88 -10.29 10.19
C ALA A 26 8.38 -10.42 10.51
N TYR A 27 7.49 -9.68 9.86
CA TYR A 27 6.03 -9.67 10.16
C TYR A 27 5.20 -10.46 9.15
N GLN A 28 5.79 -10.88 8.03
CA GLN A 28 5.11 -11.65 6.99
C GLN A 28 6.06 -12.62 6.30
N LYS A 29 5.63 -13.87 6.16
CA LYS A 29 6.27 -14.90 5.35
C LYS A 29 5.28 -15.43 4.32
N THR A 30 5.67 -15.41 3.05
CA THR A 30 4.91 -16.08 1.98
C THR A 30 5.18 -17.58 2.04
N ILE A 31 4.12 -18.36 2.24
CA ILE A 31 4.21 -19.83 2.33
C ILE A 31 4.08 -20.45 0.95
N ASP A 32 3.04 -20.06 0.21
CA ASP A 32 2.73 -20.66 -1.08
C ASP A 32 1.90 -19.71 -1.96
N ASN A 33 2.08 -19.83 -3.27
CA ASN A 33 1.21 -19.25 -4.29
C ASN A 33 0.84 -20.32 -5.31
N ALA A 34 -0.46 -20.53 -5.51
CA ALA A 34 -1.00 -21.44 -6.50
C ALA A 34 -2.01 -20.71 -7.38
N TRP A 35 -2.22 -21.17 -8.60
CA TRP A 35 -3.23 -20.58 -9.48
C TRP A 35 -3.94 -21.63 -10.32
N SER A 36 -5.12 -21.26 -10.81
CA SER A 36 -5.93 -22.04 -11.73
C SER A 36 -6.64 -21.11 -12.73
N GLY A 37 -7.23 -21.67 -13.77
CA GLY A 37 -7.90 -20.90 -14.82
C GLY A 37 -7.76 -21.54 -16.19
N ASN A 38 -8.19 -20.82 -17.23
CA ASN A 38 -8.08 -21.26 -18.63
C ASN A 38 -6.94 -20.54 -19.39
N ALA A 39 -6.04 -19.85 -18.71
CA ALA A 39 -4.91 -19.18 -19.35
C ALA A 39 -3.91 -20.20 -19.92
N PRO A 40 -3.65 -20.22 -21.24
CA PRO A 40 -2.62 -21.09 -21.81
C PRO A 40 -1.20 -20.69 -21.36
N THR A 41 -0.99 -19.42 -21.00
CA THR A 41 0.25 -18.95 -20.38
C THR A 41 -0.06 -18.33 -19.03
N ALA A 42 0.50 -18.90 -17.97
CA ALA A 42 0.45 -18.35 -16.62
C ALA A 42 1.78 -18.59 -15.89
N LYS A 43 2.36 -17.52 -15.33
CA LYS A 43 3.65 -17.60 -14.62
C LYS A 43 3.81 -16.44 -13.64
N ILE A 44 4.62 -16.65 -12.61
CA ILE A 44 5.07 -15.56 -11.75
C ILE A 44 6.15 -14.76 -12.47
N VAL A 45 6.00 -13.44 -12.49
CA VAL A 45 6.99 -12.49 -13.00
C VAL A 45 7.22 -11.40 -11.95
N TYR A 46 8.32 -10.67 -12.09
CA TYR A 46 8.70 -9.58 -11.20
C TYR A 46 8.97 -8.31 -12.01
N ASP A 47 8.78 -7.16 -11.39
CA ASP A 47 9.04 -5.86 -12.04
C ASP A 47 10.54 -5.55 -12.22
N GLY A 48 11.41 -6.29 -11.53
CA GLY A 48 12.87 -6.16 -11.60
C GLY A 48 13.47 -4.95 -10.88
N LYS A 49 12.64 -3.98 -10.43
CA LYS A 49 13.09 -2.78 -9.71
C LYS A 49 12.81 -2.86 -8.20
N TYR A 50 11.57 -3.18 -7.82
CA TYR A 50 11.15 -3.28 -6.42
C TYR A 50 11.06 -4.73 -5.93
N GLY A 51 11.16 -5.71 -6.85
CA GLY A 51 10.90 -7.11 -6.54
C GLY A 51 9.41 -7.39 -6.35
N ALA A 52 8.54 -6.55 -6.90
CA ALA A 52 7.10 -6.76 -6.89
C ALA A 52 6.75 -7.94 -7.80
N GLY A 53 6.37 -9.05 -7.17
CA GLY A 53 5.90 -10.25 -7.84
C GLY A 53 4.44 -10.11 -8.27
N MET A 54 4.13 -10.74 -9.38
CA MET A 54 2.77 -10.84 -9.91
C MET A 54 2.55 -12.15 -10.64
N LEU A 55 1.35 -12.71 -10.50
CA LEU A 55 0.88 -13.72 -11.44
C LEU A 55 0.53 -13.03 -12.75
N TYR A 56 1.27 -13.33 -13.81
CA TYR A 56 0.96 -12.96 -15.18
C TYR A 56 0.18 -14.09 -15.85
N ALA A 57 -0.97 -13.76 -16.43
CA ALA A 57 -1.76 -14.68 -17.24
C ALA A 57 -2.08 -14.04 -18.60
N GLU A 58 -2.01 -14.81 -19.69
CA GLU A 58 -2.24 -14.34 -21.05
C GLU A 58 -3.11 -15.31 -21.84
N TRP A 59 -4.04 -14.76 -22.61
CA TRP A 59 -4.95 -15.48 -23.49
C TRP A 59 -4.85 -14.97 -24.94
N PRO A 60 -4.99 -15.87 -25.92
CA PRO A 60 -5.06 -15.49 -27.32
C PRO A 60 -6.39 -14.78 -27.62
N THR A 61 -6.45 -14.09 -28.77
CA THR A 61 -7.64 -13.38 -29.27
C THR A 61 -8.93 -14.22 -29.33
N ALA A 62 -8.81 -15.54 -29.46
CA ALA A 62 -9.96 -16.43 -29.58
C ALA A 62 -10.70 -16.67 -28.25
N GLU A 63 -10.05 -16.44 -27.09
CA GLU A 63 -10.69 -16.68 -25.79
C GLU A 63 -11.82 -15.69 -25.53
N GLN A 64 -13.01 -16.21 -25.25
CA GLN A 64 -14.22 -15.41 -25.01
C GLN A 64 -14.50 -15.18 -23.53
N ASN A 65 -13.96 -16.02 -22.65
CA ASN A 65 -14.18 -15.93 -21.20
C ASN A 65 -12.84 -16.10 -20.45
N PRO A 66 -11.89 -15.15 -20.57
CA PRO A 66 -10.63 -15.23 -19.84
C PRO A 66 -10.85 -15.27 -18.33
N VAL A 67 -10.27 -16.28 -17.69
CA VAL A 67 -10.51 -16.56 -16.29
C VAL A 67 -9.26 -17.06 -15.57
N VAL A 68 -8.90 -16.39 -14.47
CA VAL A 68 -7.77 -16.79 -13.62
C VAL A 68 -8.10 -16.59 -12.14
N GLU A 69 -7.66 -17.54 -11.32
CA GLU A 69 -7.76 -17.48 -9.87
C GLU A 69 -6.40 -17.73 -9.24
N LEU A 70 -5.98 -16.83 -8.36
CA LEU A 70 -4.75 -16.87 -7.58
C LEU A 70 -5.09 -17.19 -6.12
N TYR A 71 -4.39 -18.15 -5.55
CA TYR A 71 -4.39 -18.46 -4.13
C TYR A 71 -3.02 -18.13 -3.53
N SER A 72 -3.02 -17.33 -2.47
CA SER A 72 -1.81 -17.03 -1.69
C SER A 72 -2.00 -17.43 -0.23
N ARG A 73 -1.05 -18.20 0.30
CA ARG A 73 -0.94 -18.54 1.72
C ARG A 73 0.21 -17.77 2.34
N VAL A 74 -0.07 -17.09 3.44
CA VAL A 74 0.91 -16.30 4.19
C VAL A 74 0.79 -16.57 5.68
N ALA A 75 1.92 -16.52 6.38
CA ALA A 75 1.96 -16.40 7.83
C ALA A 75 2.29 -14.96 8.18
N THR A 76 1.54 -14.38 9.11
CA THR A 76 1.76 -13.03 9.60
C THR A 76 1.87 -13.00 11.12
N ARG A 77 2.51 -11.96 11.64
CA ARG A 77 2.48 -11.61 13.06
C ARG A 77 2.55 -10.10 13.19
N ASP A 78 1.87 -9.54 14.19
CA ASP A 78 1.85 -8.10 14.41
C ASP A 78 3.26 -7.49 14.42
N HIS A 79 3.38 -6.33 13.78
CA HIS A 79 4.64 -5.60 13.68
C HIS A 79 4.59 -4.44 14.67
N ALA A 80 5.39 -4.50 15.72
CA ALA A 80 5.48 -3.43 16.70
C ALA A 80 6.94 -3.14 17.06
N VAL A 81 7.28 -1.85 17.08
CA VAL A 81 8.60 -1.34 17.45
C VAL A 81 8.54 -0.75 18.85
N ASP A 82 9.38 -1.27 19.74
CA ASP A 82 9.61 -0.68 21.05
C ASP A 82 10.68 0.42 20.94
N PHE A 83 10.25 1.68 21.01
CA PHE A 83 11.15 2.82 20.94
C PHE A 83 11.97 3.06 22.21
N SER A 84 11.64 2.40 23.33
CA SER A 84 12.40 2.50 24.58
C SER A 84 13.67 1.64 24.56
N ALA A 85 13.66 0.56 23.78
CA ALA A 85 14.76 -0.39 23.67
C ALA A 85 15.49 -0.24 22.33
N ARG A 86 16.55 0.59 22.28
CA ARG A 86 17.45 0.63 21.12
C ARG A 86 18.10 -0.74 20.92
N ARG A 87 17.77 -1.41 19.81
CA ARG A 87 18.33 -2.72 19.49
C ARG A 87 19.76 -2.55 18.97
N ARG A 88 20.74 -3.18 19.65
CA ARG A 88 22.15 -3.13 19.26
C ARG A 88 22.44 -3.83 17.92
N SER A 89 21.56 -4.69 17.45
CA SER A 89 21.75 -5.58 16.30
C SER A 89 20.82 -5.30 15.11
N VAL A 90 20.27 -4.08 14.97
CA VAL A 90 19.51 -3.76 13.75
C VAL A 90 20.47 -3.66 12.58
N GLU A 91 20.25 -4.52 11.58
CA GLU A 91 20.98 -4.50 10.31
C GLU A 91 20.85 -3.14 9.65
N LYS A 92 21.99 -2.50 9.37
CA LYS A 92 22.03 -1.24 8.64
C LYS A 92 21.67 -1.50 7.18
N LEU A 93 20.85 -0.64 6.59
CA LEU A 93 20.64 -0.64 5.13
C LEU A 93 21.98 -0.46 4.42
N ALA A 94 22.21 -1.28 3.40
CA ALA A 94 23.31 -1.06 2.47
C ALA A 94 23.20 0.32 1.80
N PRO A 95 24.31 0.97 1.41
CA PRO A 95 24.29 2.29 0.78
C PRO A 95 23.32 2.40 -0.41
N GLU A 96 23.25 1.36 -1.23
CA GLU A 96 22.39 1.27 -2.42
C GLU A 96 20.92 1.21 -2.02
N GLN A 97 20.58 0.41 -1.00
CA GLN A 97 19.21 0.34 -0.46
C GLN A 97 18.80 1.67 0.16
N ARG A 98 19.70 2.31 0.92
CA ARG A 98 19.46 3.64 1.48
C ARG A 98 19.19 4.64 0.35
N ALA A 99 20.05 4.71 -0.67
CA ALA A 99 19.88 5.61 -1.80
C ALA A 99 18.55 5.35 -2.53
N PHE A 100 18.20 4.09 -2.77
CA PHE A 100 16.94 3.69 -3.38
C PHE A 100 15.73 4.18 -2.58
N TYR A 101 15.71 3.96 -1.28
CA TYR A 101 14.59 4.31 -0.41
C TYR A 101 14.59 5.76 0.07
N THR A 102 15.62 6.56 -0.24
CA THR A 102 15.60 8.03 -0.12
C THR A 102 15.35 8.74 -1.45
N GLY A 103 15.41 8.01 -2.57
CA GLY A 103 15.31 8.58 -3.92
C GLY A 103 13.89 9.04 -4.28
N SER A 104 13.82 10.03 -5.17
CA SER A 104 12.57 10.53 -5.74
C SER A 104 11.92 9.50 -6.66
N THR A 105 10.59 9.56 -6.75
CA THR A 105 9.82 8.91 -7.81
C THR A 105 9.00 9.95 -8.56
N GLU A 106 8.23 9.52 -9.56
CA GLU A 106 7.42 10.44 -10.39
C GLU A 106 6.31 11.09 -9.55
N HIS A 107 5.61 10.29 -8.74
CA HIS A 107 4.55 10.78 -7.84
C HIS A 107 5.06 11.23 -6.47
N MET A 108 6.33 10.98 -6.14
CA MET A 108 6.97 11.43 -4.90
C MET A 108 8.33 12.10 -5.17
N PRO A 109 8.34 13.32 -5.76
CA PRO A 109 9.56 14.09 -5.89
C PRO A 109 10.08 14.51 -4.51
N THR A 110 11.40 14.65 -4.36
CA THR A 110 12.06 14.96 -3.08
C THR A 110 12.66 16.37 -3.04
N ASP A 111 12.27 17.23 -3.98
CA ASP A 111 12.73 18.60 -4.17
C ASP A 111 11.54 19.60 -4.11
N GLY A 112 11.77 20.85 -4.51
CA GLY A 112 10.73 21.86 -4.64
C GLY A 112 9.86 22.04 -3.40
N ILE A 113 8.54 22.07 -3.61
CA ILE A 113 7.56 22.22 -2.51
C ILE A 113 7.62 21.05 -1.52
N VAL A 114 7.87 19.82 -1.97
CA VAL A 114 7.95 18.65 -1.10
C VAL A 114 9.12 18.81 -0.12
N LYS A 115 10.30 19.18 -0.61
CA LYS A 115 11.49 19.45 0.22
C LYS A 115 11.24 20.58 1.20
N LYS A 116 10.66 21.69 0.72
CA LYS A 116 10.36 22.85 1.56
C LYS A 116 9.41 22.47 2.69
N THR A 117 8.27 21.86 2.38
CA THR A 117 7.31 21.38 3.39
C THR A 117 7.97 20.42 4.36
N ALA A 118 8.77 19.45 3.89
CA ALA A 118 9.43 18.50 4.76
C ALA A 118 10.44 19.18 5.73
N GLN A 119 11.17 20.19 5.27
CA GLN A 119 12.07 20.98 6.11
C GLN A 119 11.33 21.82 7.15
N ASP A 120 10.23 22.46 6.75
CA ASP A 120 9.39 23.26 7.65
C ASP A 120 8.77 22.37 8.75
N VAL A 121 8.20 21.23 8.36
CA VAL A 121 7.61 20.24 9.28
C VAL A 121 8.62 19.66 10.26
N THR A 122 9.88 19.53 9.84
CA THR A 122 10.94 18.93 10.66
C THR A 122 11.86 19.95 11.33
N GLN A 123 11.48 21.24 11.30
CA GLN A 123 12.28 22.30 11.91
C GLN A 123 12.47 22.04 13.42
N GLY A 124 13.72 22.06 13.87
CA GLY A 124 14.08 21.81 15.27
C GLY A 124 14.16 20.34 15.69
N ALA A 125 13.77 19.39 14.83
CA ALA A 125 13.94 17.95 15.08
C ALA A 125 15.44 17.59 15.16
N ARG A 126 15.84 16.88 16.21
CA ARG A 126 17.26 16.58 16.50
C ARG A 126 17.68 15.19 16.01
N THR A 127 16.72 14.28 15.89
CA THR A 127 16.97 12.89 15.50
C THR A 127 16.09 12.47 14.33
N ASP A 128 16.49 11.38 13.65
CA ASP A 128 15.67 10.78 12.59
C ASP A 128 14.30 10.32 13.11
N TYR A 129 14.23 9.89 14.37
CA TYR A 129 12.97 9.58 15.04
C TYR A 129 12.10 10.83 15.18
N ASP A 130 12.66 11.94 15.66
CA ASP A 130 11.91 13.20 15.83
C ASP A 130 11.38 13.71 14.49
N LYS A 131 12.18 13.61 13.42
CA LYS A 131 11.76 13.96 12.05
C LYS A 131 10.60 13.08 11.59
N ALA A 132 10.76 11.75 11.70
CA ALA A 132 9.74 10.79 11.29
C ALA A 132 8.42 10.99 12.05
N LYS A 133 8.50 11.27 13.35
CA LYS A 133 7.33 11.53 14.20
C LYS A 133 6.69 12.87 13.87
N ALA A 134 7.47 13.93 13.67
CA ALA A 134 6.95 15.25 13.30
C ALA A 134 6.16 15.20 11.97
N ILE A 135 6.69 14.48 10.97
CA ILE A 135 5.99 14.27 9.69
C ILE A 135 4.68 13.51 9.90
N TYR A 136 4.69 12.44 10.69
CA TYR A 136 3.49 11.68 11.01
C TYR A 136 2.42 12.56 11.66
N GLU A 137 2.78 13.31 12.71
CA GLU A 137 1.84 14.16 13.43
C GLU A 137 1.31 15.30 12.54
N TRP A 138 2.18 15.94 11.75
CA TRP A 138 1.76 17.00 10.83
C TRP A 138 0.74 16.48 9.79
N ILE A 139 0.95 15.30 9.23
CA ILE A 139 -0.03 14.71 8.29
C ILE A 139 -1.35 14.42 9.01
N VAL A 140 -1.30 13.83 10.21
CA VAL A 140 -2.50 13.57 11.02
C VAL A 140 -3.26 14.86 11.34
N GLU A 141 -2.59 16.01 11.47
CA GLU A 141 -3.24 17.28 11.80
C GLU A 141 -3.73 18.06 10.58
N ASN A 142 -3.04 17.94 9.43
CA ASN A 142 -3.26 18.84 8.29
C ASN A 142 -4.01 18.17 7.12
N THR A 143 -4.05 16.85 7.05
CA THR A 143 -4.76 16.13 5.95
C THR A 143 -6.22 15.85 6.27
N TYR A 144 -6.99 15.22 5.40
CA TYR A 144 -8.28 14.61 5.78
C TYR A 144 -8.62 13.45 4.85
N ARG A 145 -9.48 12.54 5.34
CA ARG A 145 -9.97 11.44 4.51
C ARG A 145 -11.12 11.95 3.64
N ASP A 146 -10.96 11.89 2.32
CA ASP A 146 -12.01 12.27 1.38
C ASP A 146 -12.74 11.02 0.86
N PRO A 147 -14.04 10.83 1.19
CA PRO A 147 -14.81 9.69 0.69
C PRO A 147 -15.00 9.71 -0.84
N LYS A 148 -14.94 10.89 -1.48
CA LYS A 148 -15.13 11.06 -2.93
C LYS A 148 -13.91 10.66 -3.74
N THR A 149 -12.73 10.58 -3.12
CA THR A 149 -11.52 10.12 -3.76
C THR A 149 -11.71 8.70 -4.32
N ARG A 150 -11.40 8.52 -5.60
CA ARG A 150 -11.58 7.25 -6.30
C ARG A 150 -10.54 6.23 -5.84
N GLY A 151 -10.95 4.97 -5.66
CA GLY A 151 -10.05 3.90 -5.23
C GLY A 151 -9.38 4.23 -3.88
N CYS A 152 -8.05 4.12 -3.84
CA CYS A 152 -7.23 4.49 -2.68
C CYS A 152 -6.52 5.83 -2.81
N GLY A 153 -6.74 6.59 -3.89
CA GLY A 153 -5.96 7.77 -4.22
C GLY A 153 -5.06 7.59 -5.43
N VAL A 154 -4.42 8.69 -5.84
CA VAL A 154 -3.42 8.70 -6.91
C VAL A 154 -2.01 8.72 -6.34
N GLY A 155 -1.80 9.34 -5.18
CA GLY A 155 -0.47 9.45 -4.56
C GLY A 155 0.41 10.58 -5.13
N ASP A 156 -0.14 11.51 -5.92
CA ASP A 156 0.58 12.69 -6.41
C ASP A 156 0.73 13.74 -5.30
N ILE A 157 1.82 13.62 -4.54
CA ILE A 157 2.07 14.48 -3.38
C ILE A 157 2.45 15.90 -3.78
N LYS A 158 2.99 16.08 -5.00
CA LYS A 158 3.39 17.39 -5.48
C LYS A 158 2.14 18.22 -5.76
N THR A 159 1.22 17.70 -6.57
CA THR A 159 -0.05 18.38 -6.84
C THR A 159 -0.84 18.62 -5.57
N MET A 160 -0.85 17.66 -4.64
CA MET A 160 -1.49 17.82 -3.33
C MET A 160 -0.94 19.03 -2.56
N LEU A 161 0.38 19.18 -2.48
CA LEU A 161 1.01 20.29 -1.77
C LEU A 161 0.87 21.62 -2.53
N GLU A 162 0.99 21.63 -3.86
CA GLU A 162 0.89 22.84 -4.69
C GLU A 162 -0.51 23.44 -4.67
N THR A 163 -1.54 22.59 -4.64
CA THR A 163 -2.95 23.03 -4.57
C THR A 163 -3.41 23.33 -3.16
N GLY A 164 -2.69 22.85 -2.13
CA GLY A 164 -3.12 22.89 -0.74
C GLY A 164 -4.30 21.97 -0.42
N ASN A 165 -4.77 21.17 -1.38
CA ASN A 165 -5.84 20.19 -1.14
C ASN A 165 -5.27 18.93 -0.49
N LEU A 166 -5.06 18.98 0.82
CA LEU A 166 -4.51 17.87 1.63
C LEU A 166 -5.54 16.74 1.91
N GLY A 167 -6.52 16.57 1.02
CA GLY A 167 -7.54 15.52 1.10
C GLY A 167 -7.16 14.30 0.26
N GLY A 168 -7.56 13.12 0.71
CA GLY A 168 -7.37 11.91 -0.08
C GLY A 168 -7.70 10.61 0.67
N LYS A 169 -7.17 9.50 0.17
CA LYS A 169 -7.25 8.18 0.79
C LYS A 169 -5.85 7.66 1.12
N CYS A 170 -5.70 6.35 1.34
CA CYS A 170 -4.47 5.82 1.92
C CYS A 170 -3.26 5.97 0.99
N ALA A 171 -3.43 5.83 -0.33
CA ALA A 171 -2.34 6.01 -1.27
C ALA A 171 -1.90 7.47 -1.37
N ASP A 172 -2.76 8.41 -1.03
CA ASP A 172 -2.42 9.84 -0.99
C ASP A 172 -1.69 10.18 0.32
N LEU A 173 -2.28 9.84 1.47
CA LEU A 173 -1.77 10.25 2.78
C LEU A 173 -0.50 9.50 3.20
N ASN A 174 -0.37 8.21 2.84
CA ASN A 174 0.84 7.44 3.13
C ASN A 174 1.97 7.74 2.13
N ALA A 175 1.67 8.03 0.86
CA ALA A 175 2.67 8.55 -0.08
C ALA A 175 3.19 9.93 0.38
N LEU A 176 2.33 10.81 0.90
CA LEU A 176 2.75 12.09 1.48
C LEU A 176 3.74 11.87 2.63
N TYR A 177 3.48 10.90 3.51
CA TYR A 177 4.41 10.53 4.57
C TYR A 177 5.77 10.08 4.00
N VAL A 178 5.74 9.15 3.04
CA VAL A 178 6.94 8.60 2.41
C VAL A 178 7.74 9.69 1.70
N GLY A 179 7.08 10.52 0.88
CA GLY A 179 7.74 11.60 0.14
C GLY A 179 8.38 12.66 1.03
N LEU A 180 7.68 13.11 2.07
CA LEU A 180 8.24 14.06 3.05
C LEU A 180 9.42 13.43 3.81
N ALA A 181 9.31 12.17 4.23
CA ALA A 181 10.40 11.47 4.93
C ALA A 181 11.64 11.33 4.03
N ARG A 182 11.46 10.92 2.77
CA ARG A 182 12.54 10.84 1.78
C ARG A 182 13.20 12.19 1.52
N ALA A 183 12.40 13.25 1.41
CA ALA A 183 12.90 14.60 1.18
C ALA A 183 13.82 15.10 2.32
N VAL A 184 13.65 14.63 3.56
CA VAL A 184 14.57 14.94 4.68
C VAL A 184 15.64 13.86 4.94
N GLY A 185 15.82 12.92 4.01
CA GLY A 185 16.90 11.93 4.01
C GLY A 185 16.61 10.66 4.82
N LEU A 186 15.34 10.42 5.19
CA LEU A 186 14.91 9.19 5.85
C LEU A 186 14.53 8.15 4.78
N PRO A 187 15.12 6.95 4.79
CA PRO A 187 14.68 5.90 3.87
C PRO A 187 13.24 5.51 4.25
N ALA A 188 12.33 5.60 3.29
CA ALA A 188 10.91 5.32 3.50
C ALA A 188 10.31 4.62 2.29
N ARG A 189 9.22 3.86 2.49
CA ARG A 189 8.51 3.18 1.41
C ARG A 189 7.04 3.02 1.71
N ASP A 190 6.22 3.10 0.67
CA ASP A 190 4.85 2.59 0.74
C ASP A 190 4.88 1.06 0.73
N VAL A 191 3.89 0.47 1.37
CA VAL A 191 3.62 -0.96 1.37
C VAL A 191 2.16 -1.17 0.97
N TYR A 192 1.96 -1.76 -0.20
CA TYR A 192 0.67 -1.93 -0.87
C TYR A 192 0.10 -3.31 -0.57
N GLY A 193 -1.20 -3.39 -0.26
CA GLY A 193 -1.78 -4.62 0.24
C GLY A 193 -3.31 -4.63 0.33
N VAL A 194 -3.82 -5.56 1.14
CA VAL A 194 -5.25 -5.74 1.37
C VAL A 194 -5.50 -6.20 2.80
N ARG A 195 -6.55 -5.69 3.45
CA ARG A 195 -6.96 -6.19 4.77
C ARG A 195 -7.58 -7.58 4.63
N VAL A 196 -7.23 -8.48 5.54
CA VAL A 196 -7.62 -9.90 5.50
C VAL A 196 -8.37 -10.36 6.74
N ALA A 197 -8.35 -9.58 7.82
CA ALA A 197 -9.01 -9.91 9.08
C ALA A 197 -9.58 -8.66 9.77
N LYS A 198 -10.42 -8.87 10.79
CA LYS A 198 -10.91 -7.79 11.67
C LYS A 198 -9.74 -7.18 12.45
N SER A 199 -9.88 -5.92 12.86
CA SER A 199 -8.95 -5.29 13.80
C SER A 199 -9.17 -5.86 15.21
N GLN A 200 -8.08 -6.19 15.89
CA GLN A 200 -8.00 -6.53 17.31
C GLN A 200 -7.83 -5.28 18.19
N PHE A 201 -7.47 -4.12 17.64
CA PHE A 201 -7.50 -2.83 18.34
C PHE A 201 -8.93 -2.38 18.68
N GLY A 202 -9.96 -3.07 18.18
CA GLY A 202 -11.36 -2.77 18.45
C GLY A 202 -11.98 -1.74 17.51
N TYR A 203 -11.35 -1.46 16.36
CA TYR A 203 -11.83 -0.47 15.39
C TYR A 203 -12.39 -1.16 14.14
N ARG A 204 -13.66 -0.90 13.81
CA ARG A 204 -14.30 -1.46 12.60
C ARG A 204 -13.59 -1.00 11.33
N SER A 205 -13.18 0.26 11.28
CA SER A 205 -12.58 0.88 10.09
C SER A 205 -11.16 0.36 9.78
N LEU A 206 -10.51 -0.29 10.74
CA LEU A 206 -9.11 -0.74 10.65
C LEU A 206 -8.95 -2.22 10.28
N GLY A 207 -10.03 -2.92 9.90
CA GLY A 207 -9.99 -4.31 9.47
C GLY A 207 -10.94 -4.62 8.31
N ALA A 208 -10.87 -5.86 7.82
CA ALA A 208 -11.89 -6.44 6.97
C ALA A 208 -13.07 -6.92 7.82
N GLY A 209 -14.28 -6.43 7.53
CA GLY A 209 -15.49 -6.82 8.28
C GLY A 209 -16.03 -8.21 7.94
N THR A 210 -15.68 -8.75 6.77
CA THR A 210 -16.17 -10.03 6.25
C THR A 210 -15.06 -10.79 5.51
N ALA A 211 -15.32 -12.05 5.15
CA ALA A 211 -14.42 -12.84 4.31
C ALA A 211 -14.29 -12.30 2.88
N ASN A 212 -15.26 -11.52 2.37
CA ASN A 212 -15.13 -10.81 1.10
C ASN A 212 -14.34 -9.51 1.33
N ILE A 213 -13.13 -9.47 0.76
CA ILE A 213 -12.16 -8.39 0.92
C ILE A 213 -11.91 -7.64 -0.39
N THR A 214 -12.79 -7.79 -1.38
CA THR A 214 -12.67 -7.20 -2.73
C THR A 214 -12.48 -5.68 -2.69
N ARG A 215 -13.01 -5.00 -1.67
CA ARG A 215 -12.90 -3.54 -1.47
C ARG A 215 -12.03 -3.15 -0.27
N ALA A 216 -11.23 -4.08 0.24
CA ALA A 216 -10.46 -3.89 1.47
C ALA A 216 -8.98 -3.55 1.21
N GLN A 217 -8.64 -3.11 -0.01
CA GLN A 217 -7.30 -2.67 -0.36
C GLN A 217 -6.88 -1.53 0.56
N HIS A 218 -5.62 -1.57 0.95
CA HIS A 218 -5.02 -0.56 1.81
C HIS A 218 -3.53 -0.50 1.53
N CYS A 219 -2.96 0.65 1.78
CA CYS A 219 -1.51 0.80 1.79
C CYS A 219 -1.11 1.51 3.07
N ARG A 220 0.08 1.19 3.54
CA ARG A 220 0.70 1.73 4.75
C ARG A 220 2.10 2.23 4.38
N ALA A 221 2.79 2.89 5.30
CA ALA A 221 4.16 3.35 5.10
C ALA A 221 5.13 2.72 6.09
N GLU A 222 6.38 2.51 5.68
CA GLU A 222 7.47 2.23 6.62
C GLU A 222 8.55 3.30 6.49
N VAL A 223 9.17 3.64 7.61
CA VAL A 223 10.38 4.47 7.66
C VAL A 223 11.49 3.69 8.34
N TYR A 224 12.68 3.67 7.74
CA TYR A 224 13.84 3.06 8.36
C TYR A 224 14.48 4.02 9.36
N LEU A 225 14.48 3.65 10.64
CA LEU A 225 15.16 4.41 11.70
C LEU A 225 16.36 3.62 12.23
N ALA A 226 17.53 4.27 12.26
CA ALA A 226 18.74 3.65 12.77
C ALA A 226 18.56 3.18 14.23
N GLY A 227 18.82 1.90 14.48
CA GLY A 227 18.63 1.26 15.79
C GLY A 227 17.22 0.70 16.04
N PHE A 228 16.28 0.88 15.11
CA PHE A 228 14.91 0.34 15.19
C PHE A 228 14.50 -0.48 13.96
N GLY A 229 15.11 -0.22 12.80
CA GLY A 229 14.81 -0.92 11.55
C GLY A 229 13.66 -0.25 10.79
N TRP A 230 12.93 -1.03 9.99
CA TRP A 230 11.70 -0.57 9.33
C TRP A 230 10.57 -0.41 10.34
N VAL A 231 10.24 0.84 10.63
CA VAL A 231 9.19 1.25 11.57
C VAL A 231 7.88 1.41 10.81
N PRO A 232 6.80 0.74 11.25
CA PRO A 232 5.50 0.83 10.59
C PRO A 232 4.78 2.14 10.92
N VAL A 233 4.16 2.77 9.93
CA VAL A 233 3.50 4.08 10.04
C VAL A 233 2.21 4.09 9.19
N ASP A 234 1.13 4.69 9.71
CA ASP A 234 -0.15 4.80 8.98
C ASP A 234 -1.00 6.00 9.43
N PRO A 235 -0.64 7.25 9.08
CA PRO A 235 -1.45 8.42 9.37
C PRO A 235 -2.82 8.39 8.65
N ALA A 236 -2.91 7.67 7.53
CA ALA A 236 -4.13 7.56 6.77
C ALA A 236 -5.24 6.80 7.53
N ASP A 237 -4.86 5.80 8.33
CA ASP A 237 -5.81 5.07 9.18
C ASP A 237 -6.31 5.91 10.35
N VAL A 238 -5.51 6.84 10.90
CA VAL A 238 -6.02 7.82 11.89
C VAL A 238 -7.13 8.65 11.26
N ARG A 239 -6.92 9.18 10.05
CA ARG A 239 -7.94 9.95 9.33
C ARG A 239 -9.14 9.09 8.90
N LYS A 240 -8.94 7.80 8.68
CA LYS A 240 -10.03 6.86 8.42
C LYS A 240 -10.90 6.63 9.66
N VAL A 241 -10.31 6.49 10.86
CA VAL A 241 -11.08 6.39 12.12
C VAL A 241 -11.92 7.64 12.33
N VAL A 242 -11.35 8.83 12.08
CA VAL A 242 -12.08 10.11 12.15
C VAL A 242 -13.31 10.10 11.25
N LEU A 243 -13.19 9.61 10.00
CA LEU A 243 -14.27 9.63 9.03
C LEU A 243 -15.32 8.52 9.27
N GLU A 244 -14.86 7.31 9.55
CA GLU A 244 -15.67 6.10 9.35
C GLU A 244 -15.97 5.31 10.62
N GLU A 245 -15.34 5.56 11.76
CA GLU A 245 -15.52 4.66 12.92
C GLU A 245 -16.92 4.78 13.56
N LYS A 246 -17.42 6.01 13.67
CA LYS A 246 -18.77 6.32 14.19
C LYS A 246 -19.80 6.43 13.06
N ALA A 247 -21.07 6.56 13.43
CA ALA A 247 -22.17 6.76 12.47
C ALA A 247 -22.08 8.08 11.70
N GLN A 248 -21.41 9.09 12.27
CA GLN A 248 -21.09 10.36 11.64
C GLN A 248 -19.60 10.65 11.85
N PRO A 249 -18.95 11.40 10.93
CA PRO A 249 -17.56 11.80 11.10
C PRO A 249 -17.33 12.50 12.44
N THR A 250 -16.22 12.19 13.09
CA THR A 250 -15.79 12.81 14.35
C THR A 250 -14.59 13.73 14.13
N THR A 251 -13.86 14.06 15.19
CA THR A 251 -12.68 14.94 15.16
C THR A 251 -11.45 14.22 15.73
N LEU A 252 -10.28 14.83 15.57
CA LEU A 252 -9.05 14.34 16.19
C LEU A 252 -9.09 14.35 17.73
N SER A 253 -9.96 15.16 18.34
CA SER A 253 -10.10 15.24 19.80
C SER A 253 -10.98 14.13 20.39
N ASP A 254 -11.60 13.29 19.55
CA ASP A 254 -12.38 12.15 20.00
C ASP A 254 -11.48 11.14 20.76
N PRO A 255 -11.89 10.65 21.94
CA PRO A 255 -11.14 9.65 22.69
C PRO A 255 -10.75 8.40 21.87
N LEU A 256 -11.62 7.97 20.95
CA LEU A 256 -11.31 6.84 20.06
C LEU A 256 -10.14 7.15 19.11
N VAL A 257 -10.08 8.37 18.59
CA VAL A 257 -8.99 8.79 17.69
C VAL A 257 -7.70 9.00 18.47
N GLN A 258 -7.79 9.63 19.65
CA GLN A 258 -6.66 9.83 20.55
C GLN A 258 -6.02 8.51 21.01
N ALA A 259 -6.82 7.45 21.19
CA ALA A 259 -6.32 6.13 21.60
C ALA A 259 -5.55 5.39 20.49
N VAL A 260 -5.88 5.58 19.22
CA VAL A 260 -5.22 4.86 18.10
C VAL A 260 -4.08 5.64 17.45
N ARG A 261 -4.16 6.98 17.44
CA ARG A 261 -3.12 7.86 16.88
C ARG A 261 -1.70 7.53 17.34
N PRO A 262 -1.40 7.28 18.64
CA PRO A 262 -0.03 6.94 19.02
C PRO A 262 0.39 5.53 18.57
N LYS A 263 -0.55 4.60 18.37
CA LYS A 263 -0.27 3.21 17.95
C LYS A 263 0.16 3.13 16.48
N LEU A 264 -0.46 3.94 15.62
CA LEU A 264 -0.21 3.94 14.16
C LEU A 264 1.10 4.64 13.75
N PHE A 265 1.94 5.00 14.73
CA PHE A 265 3.36 5.27 14.53
C PHE A 265 4.16 4.29 15.38
N GLY A 266 4.62 3.21 14.76
CA GLY A 266 5.41 2.16 15.41
C GLY A 266 4.70 0.81 15.53
N ALA A 267 3.39 0.71 15.24
CA ALA A 267 2.70 -0.57 15.20
C ALA A 267 1.74 -0.75 14.01
N TRP A 268 1.68 -1.99 13.52
CA TRP A 268 0.68 -2.52 12.60
C TRP A 268 0.10 -3.80 13.17
N GLU A 269 -1.23 -3.85 13.22
CA GLU A 269 -1.92 -5.13 13.21
C GLU A 269 -1.68 -5.78 11.86
N MET A 270 -1.23 -7.03 11.86
CA MET A 270 -1.10 -7.82 10.63
C MET A 270 -2.40 -8.54 10.28
N ASN A 271 -3.54 -7.87 10.54
CA ASN A 271 -4.85 -8.18 9.99
C ASN A 271 -4.98 -7.82 8.49
N TRP A 272 -3.84 -7.69 7.81
CA TRP A 272 -3.68 -7.33 6.42
C TRP A 272 -2.51 -8.11 5.82
N LEU A 273 -2.44 -8.09 4.51
CA LEU A 273 -1.44 -8.76 3.69
C LEU A 273 -0.70 -7.72 2.86
N ALA A 274 0.62 -7.68 3.00
CA ALA A 274 1.50 -6.83 2.21
C ALA A 274 1.87 -7.53 0.89
N PHE A 275 1.52 -6.93 -0.24
CA PHE A 275 1.92 -7.44 -1.55
C PHE A 275 3.33 -6.99 -1.94
N ASN A 276 3.56 -5.68 -2.03
CA ASN A 276 4.82 -5.13 -2.53
C ASN A 276 5.00 -3.66 -2.10
N THR A 277 6.11 -3.06 -2.52
CA THR A 277 6.46 -1.65 -2.27
C THR A 277 6.68 -0.88 -3.58
N ALA A 278 6.07 -1.31 -4.69
CA ALA A 278 6.38 -0.79 -6.01
C ALA A 278 5.67 0.52 -6.31
N ASN A 279 6.46 1.52 -6.73
CA ASN A 279 5.98 2.82 -7.17
C ASN A 279 6.43 3.14 -8.59
N ASP A 280 5.54 3.72 -9.40
CA ASP A 280 5.88 4.27 -10.73
C ASP A 280 6.61 3.24 -11.62
N PHE A 281 6.03 2.05 -11.74
CA PHE A 281 6.64 0.93 -12.45
C PHE A 281 5.79 0.48 -13.64
N ALA A 282 6.44 -0.15 -14.62
CA ALA A 282 5.78 -0.71 -15.79
C ALA A 282 5.43 -2.18 -15.53
N LEU A 283 4.22 -2.59 -15.92
CA LEU A 283 3.84 -3.99 -15.93
C LEU A 283 4.63 -4.74 -17.04
N PRO A 284 5.22 -5.90 -16.75
CA PRO A 284 5.88 -6.71 -17.77
C PRO A 284 4.91 -7.06 -18.91
N ASN A 285 5.34 -6.89 -20.16
CA ASN A 285 4.55 -7.14 -21.37
C ASN A 285 3.28 -6.28 -21.55
N SER A 286 3.13 -5.19 -20.78
CA SER A 286 2.06 -4.21 -20.99
C SER A 286 2.48 -3.16 -22.02
N LYS A 287 1.52 -2.70 -22.82
CA LYS A 287 1.67 -1.51 -23.68
C LYS A 287 1.18 -0.22 -23.02
N GLY A 288 0.47 -0.33 -21.90
CA GLY A 288 -0.01 0.81 -21.12
C GLY A 288 1.10 1.54 -20.34
N GLY A 289 0.78 2.74 -19.87
CA GLY A 289 1.67 3.55 -19.03
C GLY A 289 2.04 2.90 -17.69
N LYS A 290 2.92 3.52 -16.92
CA LYS A 290 3.29 3.04 -15.59
C LYS A 290 2.07 3.01 -14.65
N LEU A 291 2.16 2.15 -13.65
CA LEU A 291 1.27 2.19 -12.49
C LEU A 291 1.94 2.99 -11.38
N THR A 292 1.17 3.86 -10.72
CA THR A 292 1.66 4.54 -9.52
C THR A 292 1.91 3.56 -8.37
N PHE A 293 1.06 2.54 -8.25
CA PHE A 293 1.19 1.46 -7.26
C PHE A 293 0.44 0.19 -7.71
N PHE A 294 0.67 -0.93 -7.03
CA PHE A 294 0.10 -2.23 -7.42
C PHE A 294 -0.44 -3.04 -6.23
N MET A 295 -1.73 -2.87 -5.95
CA MET A 295 -2.52 -3.71 -5.04
C MET A 295 -3.89 -4.12 -5.62
N TYR A 296 -4.26 -3.54 -6.75
CA TYR A 296 -5.45 -3.92 -7.51
C TYR A 296 -5.04 -4.89 -8.63
N PRO A 297 -5.83 -5.94 -8.91
CA PRO A 297 -5.70 -6.69 -10.15
C PRO A 297 -5.66 -5.76 -11.35
N GLN A 298 -4.83 -6.07 -12.34
CA GLN A 298 -4.70 -5.28 -13.57
C GLN A 298 -5.02 -6.17 -14.76
N ALA A 299 -5.61 -5.59 -15.80
CA ALA A 299 -5.84 -6.27 -17.06
C ALA A 299 -5.60 -5.34 -18.25
N GLU A 300 -5.19 -5.91 -19.37
CA GLU A 300 -4.98 -5.21 -20.64
C GLU A 300 -5.53 -6.08 -21.77
N THR A 301 -6.29 -5.45 -22.66
CA THR A 301 -6.78 -6.04 -23.91
C THR A 301 -6.16 -5.28 -25.10
N ALA A 302 -6.48 -5.66 -26.33
CA ALA A 302 -6.10 -4.88 -27.51
C ALA A 302 -6.68 -3.46 -27.51
N ALA A 303 -7.74 -3.20 -26.75
CA ALA A 303 -8.31 -1.85 -26.57
C ALA A 303 -7.54 -0.99 -25.55
N GLY A 304 -6.62 -1.58 -24.79
CA GLY A 304 -5.83 -0.91 -23.76
C GLY A 304 -6.03 -1.48 -22.36
N ARG A 305 -5.54 -0.75 -21.35
CA ARG A 305 -5.66 -1.13 -19.94
C ARG A 305 -7.11 -1.00 -19.47
N VAL A 306 -7.64 -2.06 -18.86
CA VAL A 306 -8.97 -2.06 -18.28
C VAL A 306 -8.92 -1.42 -16.90
N ASP A 307 -9.93 -0.64 -16.56
CA ASP A 307 -9.99 0.06 -15.29
C ASP A 307 -10.30 -0.89 -14.13
N SER A 308 -9.34 -1.05 -13.21
CA SER A 308 -9.47 -1.97 -12.08
C SER A 308 -10.51 -1.54 -11.03
N LEU A 309 -11.08 -0.35 -11.15
CA LEU A 309 -12.07 0.22 -10.23
C LEU A 309 -13.46 0.31 -10.88
N ASP A 310 -13.62 -0.22 -12.09
CA ASP A 310 -14.88 -0.32 -12.81
C ASP A 310 -15.39 -1.78 -12.80
N PRO A 311 -16.24 -2.16 -11.84
CA PRO A 311 -16.68 -3.54 -11.68
C PRO A 311 -17.59 -4.03 -12.83
N ASP A 312 -18.15 -3.12 -13.63
CA ASP A 312 -19.02 -3.50 -14.75
C ASP A 312 -18.18 -4.01 -15.94
N ASN A 313 -16.97 -3.48 -16.10
CA ASN A 313 -16.06 -3.85 -17.19
C ASN A 313 -14.88 -4.74 -16.74
N PHE A 314 -14.55 -4.75 -15.45
CA PHE A 314 -13.51 -5.60 -14.87
C PHE A 314 -13.94 -6.23 -13.56
N LYS A 315 -14.38 -7.49 -13.65
CA LYS A 315 -14.91 -8.22 -12.51
C LYS A 315 -13.80 -9.00 -11.82
N TYR A 316 -13.61 -8.70 -10.54
CA TYR A 316 -12.81 -9.56 -9.67
C TYR A 316 -13.43 -9.70 -8.28
N THR A 317 -13.06 -10.77 -7.60
CA THR A 317 -13.43 -11.02 -6.21
C THR A 317 -12.18 -11.41 -5.44
N MET A 318 -12.03 -10.86 -4.24
CA MET A 318 -11.01 -11.26 -3.29
C MET A 318 -11.66 -11.81 -2.02
N THR A 319 -11.20 -12.96 -1.56
CA THR A 319 -11.63 -13.54 -0.29
C THR A 319 -10.45 -13.87 0.62
N ALA A 320 -10.67 -13.73 1.92
CA ALA A 320 -9.72 -14.10 2.95
C ALA A 320 -10.36 -15.09 3.94
N LYS A 321 -9.54 -16.03 4.38
CA LYS A 321 -9.86 -17.01 5.40
C LYS A 321 -8.60 -17.21 6.24
N GLU A 322 -8.75 -17.07 7.54
CA GLU A 322 -7.72 -17.44 8.51
C GLU A 322 -7.60 -18.97 8.55
N LEU A 323 -6.37 -19.46 8.57
CA LEU A 323 -6.07 -20.89 8.65
C LEU A 323 -5.58 -21.18 10.06
N ASN A 324 -6.25 -22.06 10.77
CA ASN A 324 -5.73 -22.59 12.03
C ASN A 324 -4.63 -23.59 11.67
N THR A 325 -3.40 -23.28 12.07
CA THR A 325 -2.25 -24.21 12.05
C THR A 325 -1.92 -24.64 13.46
#